data_AF-A0A7J7WM86-F1
#
_entry.id   AF-A0A7J7WM86-F1
#
_cell.length_a   1.000
_cell.length_b   1.000
_cell.length_c   1.000
_cell.angle_alpha   90.00
_cell.angle_beta   90.00
_cell.angle_gamma   90.00
#
_symmetry.space_group_name_H-M   'P 1'
#
loop_
_entity.id
_entity.type
_entity.pdbx_description
1 polymer ?
#
loop_
_entity_poly.entity_id
_entity_poly.type
_entity_poly.pdbx_seq_one_letter_code
_entity_poly.pdbx_strand_id
1 'polypeptide(L)'
;MDKAGNFIGWLHIDGANLSVLLVEHALSKVHFTAERSSYYKSLLSAEEAAKQKKEKVWAHYEEQPVEEVPPVPEEKERSASYKPVFVTEITDDLHFYVQDVETGTQLEKLMENMRNDIASHPPVEGSYAPRRGEFCIAKFVDGEWYRARVEKVVSPAKVHVFYIDYGNREILPSSRLGTLPPAFSTRVLPAQATEYAFAFIQVPQDEDARTDAVDSVVRDIQNTQCLLNVEHQSTSCPHVTLQFADSKGDVGLGLVKEGLVMVEVRKEKQFQKVITEYLNAQESAKSARLNLWRYGDFRADDADEFGYSR
;
A
#
# COMPACT_ATOMS: atom_id res chain seq x y z
N MET A 1 -14.87 25.88 -0.59
CA MET A 1 -13.84 26.71 0.08
C MET A 1 -12.96 25.77 0.88
N ASP A 2 -11.64 25.87 0.71
CA ASP A 2 -10.66 25.02 1.39
C ASP A 2 -10.35 25.50 2.83
N LYS A 3 -9.51 24.77 3.57
CA LYS A 3 -9.13 25.13 4.96
C LYS A 3 -8.36 26.46 5.07
N ALA A 4 -7.85 27.00 3.97
CA ALA A 4 -7.15 28.28 3.91
C ALA A 4 -8.04 29.43 3.39
N GLY A 5 -9.32 29.16 3.10
CA GLY A 5 -10.26 30.15 2.58
C GLY A 5 -10.29 30.28 1.06
N ASN A 6 -9.58 29.43 0.31
CA ASN A 6 -9.58 29.47 -1.16
C ASN A 6 -10.84 28.83 -1.73
N PHE A 7 -11.41 29.44 -2.78
CA PHE A 7 -12.47 28.81 -3.56
C PHE A 7 -11.88 27.81 -4.55
N ILE A 8 -12.51 26.65 -4.66
CA ILE A 8 -12.13 25.63 -5.65
C ILE A 8 -13.33 25.44 -6.57
N GLY A 9 -13.07 25.46 -7.87
CA GLY A 9 -14.09 25.38 -8.90
C GLY A 9 -13.45 25.42 -10.28
N TRP A 10 -14.29 25.61 -11.29
CA TRP A 10 -13.85 25.67 -12.68
C TRP A 10 -13.61 27.12 -13.09
N LEU A 11 -12.41 27.39 -13.61
CA LEU A 11 -12.06 28.71 -14.13
C LEU A 11 -12.13 28.67 -15.65
N HIS A 12 -12.92 29.58 -16.24
CA HIS A 12 -13.07 29.70 -17.69
C HIS A 12 -12.43 30.99 -18.20
N ILE A 13 -11.58 30.88 -19.22
CA ILE A 13 -10.96 32.01 -19.92
C ILE A 13 -11.27 31.83 -21.41
N ASP A 14 -11.88 32.83 -22.04
CA ASP A 14 -12.19 32.85 -23.47
C ASP A 14 -12.94 31.59 -23.98
N GLY A 15 -13.83 31.05 -23.14
CA GLY A 15 -14.61 29.85 -23.44
C GLY A 15 -13.88 28.52 -23.21
N ALA A 16 -12.61 28.54 -22.81
CA ALA A 16 -11.83 27.36 -22.45
C ALA A 16 -11.77 27.17 -20.93
N ASN A 17 -11.80 25.91 -20.49
CA ASN A 17 -11.65 25.55 -19.08
C ASN A 17 -10.15 25.44 -18.73
N LEU A 18 -9.67 26.26 -17.78
CA LEU A 18 -8.26 26.33 -17.40
C LEU A 18 -7.73 24.97 -16.91
N SER A 19 -8.53 24.19 -16.18
CA SER A 19 -8.12 22.87 -15.71
C SER A 19 -7.84 21.92 -16.88
N VAL A 20 -8.67 21.98 -17.93
CA VAL A 20 -8.46 21.18 -19.15
C VAL A 20 -7.20 21.64 -19.88
N LEU A 21 -6.98 22.94 -20.02
CA LEU A 21 -5.79 23.49 -20.68
C LEU A 21 -4.50 23.11 -19.94
N LEU A 22 -4.48 23.17 -18.61
CA LEU A 22 -3.31 22.79 -17.82
C LEU A 22 -2.97 21.30 -18.00
N VAL A 23 -3.98 20.43 -18.01
CA VAL A 23 -3.81 19.00 -18.28
C VAL A 23 -3.30 18.77 -19.70
N GLU A 24 -3.90 19.42 -20.71
CA GLU A 24 -3.53 19.31 -22.13
C GLU A 24 -2.07 19.72 -22.39
N HIS A 25 -1.60 20.75 -21.69
CA HIS A 25 -0.23 21.24 -21.78
C HIS A 25 0.77 20.50 -20.86
N ALA A 26 0.37 19.38 -20.26
CA ALA A 26 1.19 18.58 -19.34
C ALA A 26 1.71 19.37 -18.13
N LEU A 27 0.94 20.34 -17.65
CA LEU A 27 1.25 21.14 -16.46
C LEU A 27 0.48 20.67 -15.22
N SER A 28 -0.50 19.79 -15.40
CA SER A 28 -1.30 19.21 -14.32
C SER A 28 -1.77 17.81 -14.71
N LYS A 29 -2.25 17.06 -13.73
CA LYS A 29 -2.84 15.73 -13.90
C LYS A 29 -4.32 15.78 -13.53
N VAL A 30 -5.10 14.86 -14.07
CA VAL A 30 -6.51 14.70 -13.71
C VAL A 30 -6.56 14.17 -12.28
N HIS A 31 -7.33 14.87 -11.44
CA HIS A 31 -7.57 14.47 -10.07
C HIS A 31 -8.87 13.66 -10.01
N PHE A 32 -8.95 12.64 -9.13
CA PHE A 32 -10.11 11.75 -9.01
C PHE A 32 -11.42 12.50 -8.72
N THR A 33 -11.35 13.66 -8.05
CA THR A 33 -12.53 14.52 -7.79
C THR A 33 -13.20 15.03 -9.07
N ALA A 34 -12.53 14.92 -10.22
CA ALA A 34 -13.11 15.28 -11.51
C ALA A 34 -14.01 14.18 -12.10
N GLU A 35 -14.00 12.94 -11.58
CA GLU A 35 -14.73 11.79 -12.15
C GLU A 35 -16.24 12.03 -12.34
N ARG A 36 -16.82 12.84 -11.47
CA ARG A 36 -18.26 13.20 -11.50
C ARG A 36 -18.54 14.56 -12.11
N SER A 37 -17.52 15.24 -12.62
CA SER A 37 -17.65 16.52 -13.31
C SER A 37 -18.13 16.32 -14.75
N SER A 38 -18.92 17.26 -15.25
CA SER A 38 -19.25 17.35 -16.69
C SER A 38 -18.01 17.53 -17.58
N TYR A 39 -16.89 17.99 -17.02
CA TYR A 39 -15.61 18.14 -17.72
C TYR A 39 -14.74 16.88 -17.71
N TYR A 40 -15.14 15.80 -17.02
CA TYR A 40 -14.30 14.63 -16.82
C TYR A 40 -13.78 14.04 -18.13
N LYS A 41 -14.67 13.88 -19.12
CA LYS A 41 -14.31 13.34 -20.43
C LYS A 41 -13.27 14.19 -21.16
N SER A 42 -13.40 15.52 -21.08
CA SER A 42 -12.45 16.45 -21.69
C SER A 42 -11.10 16.41 -20.98
N LEU A 43 -11.11 16.33 -19.64
CA LEU A 43 -9.91 16.18 -18.83
C LEU A 43 -9.16 14.89 -19.15
N LEU A 44 -9.85 13.75 -19.22
CA LEU A 44 -9.23 12.47 -19.61
C LEU A 44 -8.64 12.51 -21.01
N SER A 45 -9.38 13.08 -21.98
CA SER A 45 -8.88 13.20 -23.36
C SER A 45 -7.62 14.07 -23.44
N ALA A 46 -7.58 15.17 -22.68
CA ALA A 46 -6.42 16.05 -22.61
C ALA A 46 -5.23 15.34 -21.93
N GLU A 47 -5.48 14.58 -20.89
CA GLU A 47 -4.44 13.85 -20.15
C GLU A 47 -3.81 12.76 -21.00
N GLU A 48 -4.63 12.00 -21.72
CA GLU A 48 -4.17 10.94 -22.62
C GLU A 48 -3.24 11.50 -23.70
N ALA A 49 -3.64 12.61 -24.33
CA ALA A 49 -2.80 13.31 -25.30
C ALA A 49 -1.52 13.87 -24.67
N ALA A 50 -1.54 14.29 -23.40
CA ALA A 50 -0.37 14.78 -22.68
C ALA A 50 0.61 13.65 -22.29
N LYS A 51 0.10 12.49 -21.85
CA LYS A 51 0.90 11.30 -21.51
C LYS A 51 1.70 10.80 -22.71
N GLN A 52 1.10 10.78 -23.90
CA GLN A 52 1.76 10.34 -25.14
C GLN A 52 2.97 11.20 -25.51
N LYS A 53 2.99 12.48 -25.11
CA LYS A 53 4.10 13.40 -25.39
C LYS A 53 5.31 13.16 -24.48
N LYS A 54 5.12 12.55 -23.29
CA LYS A 54 6.17 12.31 -22.28
C LYS A 54 7.01 13.55 -21.95
N GLU A 55 6.34 14.66 -21.74
CA GLU A 55 6.96 15.94 -21.38
C GLU A 55 6.47 16.44 -20.01
N LYS A 56 7.25 17.31 -19.36
CA LYS A 56 6.88 18.00 -18.11
C LYS A 56 6.45 17.02 -17.01
N VAL A 57 5.22 17.11 -16.49
CA VAL A 57 4.72 16.21 -15.42
C VAL A 57 4.65 14.74 -15.84
N TRP A 58 4.79 14.45 -17.14
CA TRP A 58 4.83 13.11 -17.74
C TRP A 58 6.23 12.73 -18.28
N ALA A 59 7.29 13.50 -17.99
CA ALA A 59 8.65 13.24 -18.50
C ALA A 59 9.18 11.84 -18.13
N HIS A 60 8.69 11.27 -17.02
CA HIS A 60 9.03 9.94 -16.53
C HIS A 60 7.84 8.99 -16.54
N TYR A 61 6.83 9.26 -17.37
CA TYR A 61 5.67 8.40 -17.49
C TYR A 61 6.05 7.07 -18.16
N GLU A 62 5.91 6.00 -17.40
CA GLU A 62 5.89 4.63 -17.88
C GLU A 62 4.45 4.15 -17.87
N GLU A 63 4.00 3.64 -19.01
CA GLU A 63 2.66 3.08 -19.16
C GLU A 63 2.61 1.81 -18.31
N GLN A 64 1.91 1.89 -17.17
CA GLN A 64 1.69 0.70 -16.35
C GLN A 64 0.80 -0.25 -17.16
N PRO A 65 1.23 -1.52 -17.37
CA PRO A 65 0.35 -2.51 -17.95
C PRO A 65 -0.95 -2.53 -17.16
N VAL A 66 -2.10 -2.52 -17.86
CA VAL A 66 -3.37 -2.83 -17.19
C VAL A 66 -3.21 -4.22 -16.62
N GLU A 67 -3.04 -4.34 -15.31
CA GLU A 67 -2.98 -5.65 -14.67
C GLU A 67 -4.33 -6.33 -14.93
N GLU A 68 -4.30 -7.35 -15.78
CA GLU A 68 -5.42 -8.27 -15.90
C GLU A 68 -5.55 -8.97 -14.56
N VAL A 69 -6.44 -8.43 -13.70
CA VAL A 69 -6.76 -9.07 -12.43
C VAL A 69 -7.31 -10.46 -12.77
N PRO A 70 -6.64 -11.55 -12.35
CA PRO A 70 -7.08 -12.88 -12.68
C PRO A 70 -8.53 -13.07 -12.23
N PRO A 71 -9.40 -13.65 -13.07
CA PRO A 71 -10.81 -13.82 -12.72
C PRO A 71 -10.91 -14.65 -11.44
N VAL A 72 -11.45 -14.04 -10.38
CA VAL A 72 -11.74 -14.74 -9.14
C VAL A 72 -12.91 -15.69 -9.40
N PRO A 73 -12.82 -16.97 -9.04
CA PRO A 73 -13.94 -17.89 -9.18
C PRO A 73 -15.21 -17.30 -8.52
N GLU A 74 -16.34 -17.32 -9.23
CA GLU A 74 -17.61 -16.89 -8.63
C GLU A 74 -18.01 -17.90 -7.55
N GLU A 75 -18.08 -17.43 -6.31
CA GLU A 75 -18.58 -18.19 -5.18
C GLU A 75 -19.98 -17.70 -4.80
N LYS A 76 -20.79 -18.60 -4.21
CA LYS A 76 -22.15 -18.25 -3.79
C LYS A 76 -22.14 -17.27 -2.61
N GLU A 77 -21.15 -17.37 -1.72
CA GLU A 77 -21.06 -16.59 -0.49
C GLU A 77 -19.60 -16.22 -0.20
N ARG A 78 -19.38 -15.09 0.48
CA ARG A 78 -18.05 -14.69 0.96
C ARG A 78 -17.59 -15.64 2.06
N SER A 79 -16.41 -16.24 1.87
CA SER A 79 -15.75 -16.99 2.93
C SER A 79 -15.08 -16.04 3.92
N ALA A 80 -15.48 -16.12 5.19
CA ALA A 80 -14.89 -15.36 6.29
C ALA A 80 -14.23 -16.32 7.28
N SER A 81 -12.94 -16.60 7.07
CA SER A 81 -12.10 -17.44 7.93
C SER A 81 -10.93 -16.61 8.46
N TYR A 82 -11.22 -15.84 9.50
CA TYR A 82 -10.24 -14.96 10.13
C TYR A 82 -9.22 -15.75 10.94
N LYS A 83 -7.93 -15.51 10.69
CA LYS A 83 -6.80 -16.11 11.40
C LYS A 83 -5.98 -15.06 12.15
N PRO A 84 -5.46 -15.39 13.34
CA PRO A 84 -4.60 -14.47 14.09
C PRO A 84 -3.25 -14.29 13.39
N VAL A 85 -2.88 -13.04 13.16
CA VAL A 85 -1.60 -12.65 12.57
C VAL A 85 -0.96 -11.52 13.37
N PHE A 86 0.35 -11.40 13.33
CA PHE A 86 1.09 -10.28 13.90
C PHE A 86 1.62 -9.39 12.77
N VAL A 87 1.16 -8.15 12.70
CA VAL A 87 1.56 -7.20 11.65
C VAL A 87 2.93 -6.62 12.01
N THR A 88 3.91 -6.79 11.13
CA THR A 88 5.31 -6.40 11.41
C THR A 88 5.73 -5.13 10.69
N GLU A 89 5.33 -4.96 9.43
CA GLU A 89 5.78 -3.85 8.59
C GLU A 89 4.65 -3.34 7.72
N ILE A 90 4.53 -2.01 7.60
CA ILE A 90 3.69 -1.33 6.63
C ILE A 90 4.62 -0.67 5.61
N THR A 91 4.35 -0.85 4.33
CA THR A 91 5.14 -0.26 3.25
C THR A 91 4.55 1.08 2.79
N ASP A 92 5.37 1.89 2.12
CA ASP A 92 4.96 3.19 1.56
C ASP A 92 3.89 3.06 0.46
N ASP A 93 3.72 1.86 -0.11
CA ASP A 93 2.71 1.53 -1.12
C ASP A 93 1.43 0.93 -0.50
N LEU A 94 1.26 1.04 0.83
CA LEU A 94 0.12 0.54 1.60
C LEU A 94 -0.07 -0.99 1.57
N HIS A 95 0.94 -1.73 1.11
CA HIS A 95 1.08 -3.15 1.44
C HIS A 95 1.60 -3.31 2.87
N PHE A 96 1.49 -4.52 3.39
CA PHE A 96 1.99 -4.84 4.73
C PHE A 96 2.45 -6.29 4.83
N TYR A 97 3.35 -6.55 5.78
CA TYR A 97 3.82 -7.88 6.11
C TYR A 97 3.25 -8.34 7.44
N VAL A 98 2.94 -9.62 7.50
CA VAL A 98 2.46 -10.27 8.72
C VAL A 98 3.19 -11.58 8.98
N GLN A 99 3.22 -11.98 10.25
CA GLN A 99 3.60 -13.31 10.72
C GLN A 99 2.36 -14.09 11.17
N ASP A 100 2.35 -15.40 10.96
CA ASP A 100 1.34 -16.28 11.55
C ASP A 100 1.60 -16.46 13.05
N VAL A 101 0.60 -16.16 13.89
CA VAL A 101 0.72 -16.29 15.34
C VAL A 101 0.94 -17.74 15.76
N GLU A 102 0.44 -18.71 14.99
CA GLU A 102 0.61 -20.14 15.31
C GLU A 102 2.07 -20.60 15.21
N THR A 103 2.88 -19.98 14.35
CA THR A 103 4.30 -20.30 14.18
C THR A 103 5.25 -19.38 14.94
N GLY A 104 4.75 -18.36 15.65
CA GLY A 104 5.56 -17.37 16.37
C GLY A 104 6.57 -18.00 17.35
N THR A 105 6.14 -18.99 18.15
CA THR A 105 7.04 -19.68 19.10
C THR A 105 8.15 -20.49 18.40
N GLN A 106 7.95 -20.90 17.14
CA GLN A 106 8.97 -21.59 16.36
C GLN A 106 10.03 -20.59 15.86
N LEU A 107 9.60 -19.38 15.45
CA LEU A 107 10.49 -18.29 15.08
C LEU A 107 11.34 -17.84 16.27
N GLU A 108 10.73 -17.64 17.44
CA GLU A 108 11.44 -17.27 18.67
C GLU A 108 12.56 -18.26 19.01
N LYS A 109 12.24 -19.57 19.02
CA LYS A 109 13.23 -20.64 19.25
C LYS A 109 14.31 -20.66 18.19
N LEU A 110 13.96 -20.42 16.92
CA LEU A 110 14.94 -20.35 15.84
C LEU A 110 15.91 -19.18 16.06
N MET A 111 15.38 -17.99 16.37
CA MET A 111 16.18 -16.79 16.63
C MET A 111 17.11 -16.97 17.83
N GLU A 112 16.61 -17.53 18.94
CA GLU A 112 17.42 -17.81 20.13
C GLU A 112 18.58 -18.75 19.79
N ASN A 113 18.30 -19.90 19.17
CA ASN A 113 19.32 -20.87 18.79
C ASN A 113 20.33 -20.30 17.79
N MET A 114 19.85 -19.54 16.80
CA MET A 114 20.71 -18.91 15.80
C MET A 114 21.64 -17.87 16.43
N ARG A 115 21.14 -17.03 17.32
CA ARG A 115 21.94 -16.01 18.01
C ARG A 115 22.98 -16.63 18.94
N ASN A 116 22.63 -17.72 19.64
CA ASN A 116 23.58 -18.49 20.46
C ASN A 116 24.71 -19.12 19.61
N ASP A 117 24.38 -19.66 18.44
CA ASP A 117 25.39 -20.19 17.50
C ASP A 117 26.30 -19.09 16.97
N ILE A 118 25.74 -17.96 16.56
CA ILE A 118 26.48 -16.78 16.08
C ILE A 118 27.40 -16.23 17.19
N ALA A 119 26.94 -16.19 18.44
CA ALA A 119 27.77 -15.75 19.56
C ALA A 119 28.97 -16.68 19.82
N SER A 120 28.77 -17.99 19.60
CA SER A 120 29.83 -19.01 19.72
C SER A 120 30.77 -19.03 18.51
N HIS A 121 30.25 -18.66 17.34
CA HIS A 121 30.95 -18.66 16.05
C HIS A 121 30.77 -17.31 15.32
N PRO A 122 31.36 -16.20 15.83
CA PRO A 122 31.13 -14.88 15.26
C PRO A 122 31.52 -14.80 13.78
N PRO A 123 30.67 -14.20 12.92
CA PRO A 123 31.03 -13.93 11.53
C PRO A 123 32.31 -13.10 11.46
N VAL A 124 33.26 -13.54 10.63
CA VAL A 124 34.49 -12.78 10.39
C VAL A 124 34.16 -11.62 9.44
N GLU A 125 34.38 -10.39 9.89
CA GLU A 125 34.10 -9.21 9.09
C GLU A 125 34.86 -9.26 7.75
N GLY A 126 34.12 -9.06 6.65
CA GLY A 126 34.69 -9.07 5.29
C GLY A 126 34.94 -10.45 4.68
N SER A 127 34.71 -11.55 5.41
CA SER A 127 34.83 -12.91 4.84
C SER A 127 33.60 -13.32 4.01
N TYR A 128 32.46 -12.67 4.23
CA TYR A 128 31.22 -12.90 3.51
C TYR A 128 31.15 -12.03 2.24
N ALA A 129 30.97 -12.67 1.08
CA ALA A 129 30.84 -12.01 -0.21
C ALA A 129 29.38 -12.10 -0.71
N PRO A 130 28.53 -11.10 -0.43
CA PRO A 130 27.09 -11.17 -0.70
C PRO A 130 26.81 -11.28 -2.20
N ARG A 131 25.84 -12.12 -2.57
CA ARG A 131 25.32 -12.24 -3.94
C ARG A 131 23.81 -12.02 -3.97
N ARG A 132 23.34 -11.34 -5.01
CA ARG A 132 21.89 -11.14 -5.22
C ARG A 132 21.15 -12.48 -5.19
N GLY A 133 20.08 -12.54 -4.41
CA GLY A 133 19.23 -13.70 -4.22
C GLY A 133 19.68 -14.65 -3.10
N GLU A 134 20.88 -14.49 -2.57
CA GLU A 134 21.44 -15.35 -1.52
C GLU A 134 20.81 -15.07 -0.15
N PHE A 135 20.59 -16.12 0.62
CA PHE A 135 20.18 -16.02 2.03
C PHE A 135 21.39 -15.79 2.92
N CYS A 136 21.25 -14.89 3.88
CA CYS A 136 22.30 -14.50 4.80
C CYS A 136 21.71 -14.25 6.20
N ILE A 137 22.59 -14.03 7.17
CA ILE A 137 22.24 -13.33 8.40
C ILE A 137 22.62 -11.87 8.26
N ALA A 138 21.80 -10.97 8.81
CA ALA A 138 22.05 -9.54 8.85
C ALA A 138 21.87 -9.02 10.27
N LYS A 139 22.83 -8.24 10.75
CA LYS A 139 22.77 -7.59 12.06
C LYS A 139 21.95 -6.32 11.94
N PHE A 140 20.79 -6.22 12.58
CA PHE A 140 19.89 -5.06 12.50
C PHE A 140 20.33 -3.93 13.43
N VAL A 141 19.61 -2.80 13.42
CA VAL A 141 19.95 -1.58 14.18
C VAL A 141 19.83 -1.75 15.69
N ASP A 142 19.07 -2.74 16.15
CA ASP A 142 18.98 -3.17 17.55
C ASP A 142 20.23 -3.95 18.02
N GLY A 143 21.14 -4.28 17.10
CA GLY A 143 22.35 -5.05 17.37
C GLY A 143 22.15 -6.57 17.31
N GLU A 144 20.95 -7.05 17.02
CA GLU A 144 20.64 -8.48 16.94
C GLU A 144 20.76 -9.01 15.52
N TRP A 145 21.00 -10.32 15.39
CA TRP A 145 21.09 -11.00 14.10
C TRP A 145 19.75 -11.62 13.70
N TYR A 146 19.43 -11.48 12.41
CA TYR A 146 18.20 -11.95 11.79
C TYR A 146 18.49 -12.65 10.46
N ARG A 147 17.55 -13.48 9.99
CA ARG A 147 17.62 -14.06 8.65
C ARG A 147 17.21 -13.02 7.61
N ALA A 148 17.97 -12.94 6.53
CA ALA A 148 17.75 -12.00 5.46
C ALA A 148 18.04 -12.62 4.09
N ARG A 149 17.62 -11.91 3.04
CA ARG A 149 17.96 -12.22 1.65
C ARG A 149 18.55 -10.98 0.99
N VAL A 150 19.64 -11.15 0.26
CA VAL A 150 20.27 -10.06 -0.49
C VAL A 150 19.43 -9.74 -1.73
N GLU A 151 18.90 -8.54 -1.84
CA GLU A 151 18.12 -8.10 -3.00
C GLU A 151 19.01 -7.42 -4.06
N LYS A 152 19.99 -6.62 -3.63
CA LYS A 152 20.88 -5.86 -4.51
C LYS A 152 22.21 -5.58 -3.84
N VAL A 153 23.31 -5.71 -4.59
CA VAL A 153 24.66 -5.34 -4.15
C VAL A 153 25.11 -4.13 -4.96
N VAL A 154 25.21 -2.96 -4.33
CA VAL A 154 25.70 -1.73 -4.97
C VAL A 154 27.21 -1.60 -4.79
N SER A 155 27.68 -1.88 -3.58
CA SER A 155 29.09 -1.92 -3.20
C SER A 155 29.25 -2.71 -1.89
N PRO A 156 30.47 -3.04 -1.44
CA PRO A 156 30.67 -3.65 -0.12
C PRO A 156 30.08 -2.83 1.04
N ALA A 157 30.00 -1.50 0.91
CA ALA A 157 29.41 -0.64 1.92
C ALA A 157 27.88 -0.48 1.81
N LYS A 158 27.27 -0.92 0.69
CA LYS A 158 25.85 -0.73 0.39
C LYS A 158 25.25 -2.00 -0.22
N VAL A 159 24.74 -2.85 0.65
CA VAL A 159 24.02 -4.08 0.31
C VAL A 159 22.57 -3.91 0.75
N HIS A 160 21.64 -4.07 -0.18
CA HIS A 160 20.20 -4.08 0.11
C HIS A 160 19.79 -5.48 0.54
N VAL A 161 19.16 -5.58 1.70
CA VAL A 161 18.62 -6.83 2.22
C VAL A 161 17.14 -6.69 2.56
N PHE A 162 16.46 -7.83 2.47
CA PHE A 162 15.08 -8.03 2.94
C PHE A 162 15.09 -9.00 4.11
N TYR A 163 14.54 -8.60 5.26
CA TYR A 163 14.43 -9.45 6.45
C TYR A 163 13.27 -10.42 6.28
N ILE A 164 13.58 -11.66 5.95
CA ILE A 164 12.59 -12.65 5.45
C ILE A 164 11.53 -13.03 6.49
N ASP A 165 11.79 -12.75 7.76
CA ASP A 165 10.86 -13.06 8.85
C ASP A 165 10.03 -11.84 9.27
N TYR A 166 10.36 -10.62 8.83
CA TYR A 166 9.71 -9.38 9.30
C TYR A 166 9.20 -8.47 8.19
N GLY A 167 9.72 -8.56 6.97
CA GLY A 167 9.24 -7.80 5.81
C GLY A 167 9.94 -6.46 5.56
N ASN A 168 10.63 -5.91 6.56
CA ASN A 168 11.36 -4.65 6.40
C ASN A 168 12.64 -4.84 5.57
N ARG A 169 13.14 -3.74 4.99
CA ARG A 169 14.35 -3.68 4.16
C ARG A 169 15.38 -2.73 4.76
N GLU A 170 16.65 -3.01 4.56
CA GLU A 170 17.74 -2.14 5.01
C GLU A 170 18.88 -2.11 3.99
N ILE A 171 19.58 -0.97 3.91
CA ILE A 171 20.87 -0.84 3.22
C ILE A 171 21.98 -0.83 4.26
N LEU A 172 22.86 -1.83 4.21
CA LEU A 172 23.90 -2.00 5.22
C LEU A 172 25.24 -2.48 4.61
N PRO A 173 26.37 -2.26 5.29
CA PRO A 173 27.67 -2.73 4.83
C PRO A 173 27.82 -4.25 5.01
N SER A 174 28.65 -4.89 4.18
CA SER A 174 28.91 -6.33 4.23
C SER A 174 29.51 -6.81 5.55
N SER A 175 30.07 -5.92 6.37
CA SER A 175 30.52 -6.24 7.74
C SER A 175 29.38 -6.58 8.70
N ARG A 176 28.14 -6.13 8.41
CA ARG A 176 26.93 -6.50 9.15
C ARG A 176 26.21 -7.71 8.54
N LEU A 177 26.88 -8.44 7.64
CA LEU A 177 26.37 -9.64 6.99
C LEU A 177 27.21 -10.86 7.34
N GLY A 178 26.57 -12.03 7.34
CA GLY A 178 27.23 -13.31 7.48
C GLY A 178 26.50 -14.42 6.74
N THR A 179 27.16 -15.56 6.58
CA THR A 179 26.55 -16.77 6.01
C THR A 179 25.42 -17.24 6.91
N LEU A 180 24.25 -17.57 6.35
CA LEU A 180 23.17 -18.23 7.09
C LEU A 180 23.53 -19.70 7.32
N PRO A 181 23.72 -20.17 8.57
CA PRO A 181 24.00 -21.58 8.81
C PRO A 181 22.84 -22.47 8.34
N PRO A 182 23.09 -23.64 7.73
CA PRO A 182 22.02 -24.50 7.20
C PRO A 182 20.97 -24.92 8.23
N ALA A 183 21.36 -25.03 9.51
CA ALA A 183 20.48 -25.33 10.64
C ALA A 183 19.38 -24.28 10.86
N PHE A 184 19.53 -23.07 10.33
CA PHE A 184 18.57 -21.98 10.45
C PHE A 184 17.97 -21.56 9.09
N SER A 185 18.21 -22.35 8.05
CA SER A 185 17.75 -22.06 6.69
C SER A 185 16.23 -22.13 6.53
N THR A 186 15.72 -21.63 5.40
CA THR A 186 14.30 -21.68 5.03
C THR A 186 13.75 -23.10 4.86
N ARG A 187 14.63 -24.12 4.76
CA ARG A 187 14.25 -25.53 4.75
C ARG A 187 13.88 -26.05 6.14
N VAL A 188 14.38 -25.41 7.20
CA VAL A 188 14.11 -25.78 8.60
C VAL A 188 12.87 -25.06 9.10
N LEU A 189 12.80 -23.75 8.88
CA LEU A 189 11.61 -22.94 9.12
C LEU A 189 11.42 -22.00 7.92
N PRO A 190 10.27 -22.03 7.22
CA PRO A 190 10.00 -21.09 6.12
C PRO A 190 10.18 -19.63 6.54
N ALA A 191 10.35 -18.73 5.56
CA ALA A 191 10.27 -17.29 5.80
C ALA A 191 8.94 -16.97 6.50
N GLN A 192 8.99 -16.20 7.59
CA GLN A 192 7.81 -15.98 8.42
C GLN A 192 6.99 -14.74 8.03
N ALA A 193 7.56 -13.81 7.26
CA ALA A 193 6.81 -12.66 6.75
C ALA A 193 6.12 -12.98 5.42
N THR A 194 4.82 -12.73 5.37
CA THR A 194 4.02 -12.79 4.14
C THR A 194 3.46 -11.41 3.81
N GLU A 195 3.63 -10.98 2.56
CA GLU A 195 3.12 -9.70 2.06
C GLU A 195 1.65 -9.81 1.68
N TYR A 196 0.88 -8.78 2.01
CA TYR A 196 -0.53 -8.63 1.67
C TYR A 196 -0.88 -7.18 1.33
N ALA A 197 -1.98 -7.02 0.61
CA ALA A 197 -2.62 -5.74 0.36
C ALA A 197 -4.04 -5.72 0.93
N PHE A 198 -4.59 -4.54 1.19
CA PHE A 198 -5.99 -4.41 1.60
C PHE A 198 -6.93 -4.69 0.42
N ALA A 199 -7.94 -5.51 0.65
CA ALA A 199 -9.04 -5.71 -0.28
C ALA A 199 -9.97 -4.48 -0.31
N PHE A 200 -10.60 -4.26 -1.46
CA PHE A 200 -11.70 -3.31 -1.64
C PHE A 200 -11.35 -1.82 -1.42
N ILE A 201 -10.07 -1.46 -1.37
CA ILE A 201 -9.61 -0.07 -1.30
C ILE A 201 -8.59 0.22 -2.41
N GLN A 202 -8.59 1.45 -2.90
CA GLN A 202 -7.57 1.94 -3.83
C GLN A 202 -6.45 2.61 -3.05
N VAL A 203 -5.21 2.25 -3.36
CA VAL A 203 -4.03 2.96 -2.86
C VAL A 203 -4.02 4.38 -3.45
N PRO A 204 -3.91 5.45 -2.63
CA PRO A 204 -3.86 6.81 -3.15
C PRO A 204 -2.64 7.02 -4.08
N GLN A 205 -2.89 7.60 -5.25
CA GLN A 205 -1.84 7.91 -6.23
C GLN A 205 -1.04 9.16 -5.83
N ASP A 206 -1.73 10.12 -5.20
CA ASP A 206 -1.10 11.29 -4.59
C ASP A 206 -0.22 10.87 -3.42
N GLU A 207 1.00 11.39 -3.37
CA GLU A 207 2.02 10.98 -2.40
C GLU A 207 1.62 11.38 -0.97
N ASP A 208 1.19 12.62 -0.76
CA ASP A 208 0.78 13.11 0.56
C ASP A 208 -0.43 12.34 1.07
N ALA A 209 -1.44 12.11 0.21
CA ALA A 209 -2.61 11.31 0.59
C ALA A 209 -2.25 9.84 0.92
N ARG A 210 -1.28 9.26 0.21
CA ARG A 210 -0.81 7.90 0.50
C ARG A 210 -0.06 7.86 1.82
N THR A 211 0.80 8.84 2.09
CA THR A 211 1.48 8.98 3.38
C THR A 211 0.49 9.11 4.53
N ASP A 212 -0.55 9.94 4.40
CA ASP A 212 -1.61 10.06 5.43
C ASP A 212 -2.29 8.70 5.72
N ALA A 213 -2.57 7.91 4.67
CA ALA A 213 -3.14 6.58 4.82
C ALA A 213 -2.17 5.59 5.49
N VAL A 214 -0.90 5.57 5.05
CA VAL A 214 0.15 4.72 5.62
C VAL A 214 0.37 5.06 7.10
N ASP A 215 0.49 6.34 7.45
CA ASP A 215 0.67 6.81 8.84
C ASP A 215 -0.49 6.38 9.74
N SER A 216 -1.72 6.36 9.21
CA SER A 216 -2.87 5.83 9.93
C SER A 216 -2.72 4.34 10.20
N VAL A 217 -2.40 3.55 9.18
CA VAL A 217 -2.23 2.09 9.32
C VAL A 217 -1.07 1.77 10.25
N VAL A 218 0.05 2.48 10.14
CA VAL A 218 1.22 2.34 11.02
C VAL A 218 0.82 2.55 12.48
N ARG A 219 0.13 3.65 12.78
CA ARG A 219 -0.32 3.98 14.13
C ARG A 219 -1.29 2.94 14.69
N ASP A 220 -2.19 2.45 13.85
CA ASP A 220 -3.32 1.64 14.31
C ASP A 220 -2.97 0.15 14.42
N ILE A 221 -2.09 -0.38 13.56
CA ILE A 221 -1.84 -1.83 13.49
C ILE A 221 -0.37 -2.28 13.45
N GLN A 222 0.62 -1.42 13.19
CA GLN A 222 2.02 -1.89 13.13
C GLN A 222 2.48 -2.41 14.49
N ASN A 223 3.13 -3.58 14.51
CA ASN A 223 3.56 -4.29 15.71
C ASN A 223 2.40 -4.69 16.64
N THR A 224 1.22 -4.98 16.07
CA THR A 224 0.06 -5.46 16.81
C THR A 224 -0.46 -6.78 16.25
N GLN A 225 -1.21 -7.50 17.07
CA GLN A 225 -1.95 -8.67 16.61
C GLN A 225 -3.29 -8.24 15.97
N CYS A 226 -3.56 -8.76 14.78
CA CYS A 226 -4.82 -8.59 14.05
C CYS A 226 -5.44 -9.94 13.69
N LEU A 227 -6.65 -9.90 13.16
CA LEU A 227 -7.26 -11.04 12.49
C LEU A 227 -7.30 -10.79 10.98
N LEU A 228 -6.82 -11.74 10.18
CA LEU A 228 -6.73 -11.61 8.73
C LEU A 228 -7.65 -12.61 8.03
N ASN A 229 -8.40 -12.15 7.04
CA ASN A 229 -9.15 -13.00 6.10
C ASN A 229 -8.68 -12.72 4.67
N VAL A 230 -8.30 -13.77 3.94
CA VAL A 230 -7.94 -13.65 2.52
C VAL A 230 -9.21 -13.57 1.68
N GLU A 231 -9.36 -12.50 0.92
CA GLU A 231 -10.56 -12.27 0.08
C GLU A 231 -10.35 -12.80 -1.33
N HIS A 232 -9.24 -12.43 -1.97
CA HIS A 232 -8.92 -12.89 -3.30
C HIS A 232 -7.41 -12.84 -3.58
N GLN A 233 -6.99 -13.57 -4.61
CA GLN A 233 -5.64 -13.49 -5.14
C GLN A 233 -5.49 -12.26 -6.04
N SER A 234 -4.26 -11.75 -6.16
CA SER A 234 -3.85 -10.76 -7.16
C SER A 234 -2.54 -11.20 -7.81
N THR A 235 -2.09 -10.47 -8.83
CA THR A 235 -0.81 -10.69 -9.53
C THR A 235 0.40 -10.48 -8.63
N SER A 236 0.33 -9.51 -7.72
CA SER A 236 1.41 -9.12 -6.82
C SER A 236 1.39 -9.92 -5.50
N CYS A 237 0.37 -9.71 -4.67
CA CYS A 237 0.14 -10.39 -3.41
C CYS A 237 -1.37 -10.60 -3.17
N PRO A 238 -1.78 -11.48 -2.25
CA PRO A 238 -3.20 -11.66 -1.96
C PRO A 238 -3.80 -10.40 -1.32
N HIS A 239 -5.06 -10.10 -1.66
CA HIS A 239 -5.82 -9.01 -1.05
C HIS A 239 -6.68 -9.55 0.10
N VAL A 240 -6.66 -8.84 1.22
CA VAL A 240 -7.20 -9.33 2.49
C VAL A 240 -7.99 -8.24 3.22
N THR A 241 -8.89 -8.65 4.12
CA THR A 241 -9.44 -7.74 5.13
C THR A 241 -8.81 -8.05 6.48
N LEU A 242 -8.43 -6.98 7.21
CA LEU A 242 -7.95 -7.07 8.59
C LEU A 242 -9.04 -6.62 9.57
N GLN A 243 -9.12 -7.29 10.71
CA GLN A 243 -9.88 -6.85 11.86
C GLN A 243 -8.95 -6.59 13.06
N PHE A 244 -9.24 -5.54 13.82
CA PHE A 244 -8.62 -5.33 15.13
C PHE A 244 -8.93 -6.51 16.07
N ALA A 245 -7.92 -6.96 16.83
CA ALA A 245 -8.07 -8.16 17.67
C ALA A 245 -9.13 -8.00 18.77
N ASP A 246 -9.39 -6.80 19.26
CA ASP A 246 -10.32 -6.49 20.34
C ASP A 246 -11.73 -6.17 19.83
N SER A 247 -11.88 -5.08 19.07
CA SER A 247 -13.16 -4.55 18.61
C SER A 247 -13.75 -5.33 17.45
N LYS A 248 -12.93 -6.13 16.76
CA LYS A 248 -13.27 -6.80 15.49
C LYS A 248 -13.66 -5.82 14.37
N GLY A 249 -13.34 -4.53 14.54
CA GLY A 249 -13.55 -3.52 13.51
C GLY A 249 -12.67 -3.79 12.30
N ASP A 250 -13.25 -3.67 11.10
CA ASP A 250 -12.52 -3.79 9.84
C ASP A 250 -11.61 -2.55 9.64
N VAL A 251 -10.31 -2.80 9.53
CA VAL A 251 -9.26 -1.78 9.41
C VAL A 251 -9.37 -1.05 8.08
N GLY A 252 -9.53 -1.77 6.96
CA GLY A 252 -9.64 -1.18 5.63
C GLY A 252 -10.91 -0.33 5.50
N LEU A 253 -12.02 -0.81 6.05
CA LEU A 253 -13.25 -0.04 6.16
C LEU A 253 -13.08 1.21 7.04
N GLY A 254 -12.25 1.14 8.08
CA GLY A 254 -11.86 2.29 8.91
C GLY A 254 -11.23 3.41 8.09
N LEU A 255 -10.25 3.07 7.24
CA LEU A 255 -9.61 4.04 6.34
C LEU A 255 -10.61 4.71 5.40
N VAL A 256 -11.58 3.94 4.88
CA VAL A 256 -12.66 4.47 4.04
C VAL A 256 -13.57 5.43 4.81
N LYS A 257 -13.94 5.08 6.06
CA LYS A 257 -14.76 5.93 6.94
C LYS A 257 -14.07 7.25 7.27
N GLU A 258 -12.75 7.25 7.38
CA GLU A 258 -11.94 8.45 7.59
C GLU A 258 -11.65 9.20 6.28
N GLY A 259 -12.05 8.66 5.13
CA GLY A 259 -11.78 9.29 3.83
C GLY A 259 -10.30 9.33 3.46
N LEU A 260 -9.47 8.45 4.03
CA LEU A 260 -8.04 8.34 3.70
C LEU A 260 -7.81 7.60 2.38
N VAL A 261 -8.74 6.73 2.00
CA VAL A 261 -8.68 5.92 0.78
C VAL A 261 -10.03 5.89 0.07
N MET A 262 -10.01 5.57 -1.22
CA MET A 262 -11.21 5.31 -2.02
C MET A 262 -11.53 3.82 -2.05
N VAL A 263 -12.78 3.48 -2.36
CA VAL A 263 -13.23 2.09 -2.51
C VAL A 263 -12.83 1.55 -3.88
N GLU A 264 -12.26 0.34 -3.91
CA GLU A 264 -12.07 -0.45 -5.13
C GLU A 264 -13.27 -1.40 -5.30
N VAL A 265 -14.07 -1.19 -6.36
CA VAL A 265 -15.30 -1.95 -6.60
C VAL A 265 -15.00 -3.28 -7.27
N ARG A 266 -15.46 -4.37 -6.63
CA ARG A 266 -15.46 -5.73 -7.16
C ARG A 266 -16.84 -6.11 -7.70
N LYS A 267 -16.89 -6.89 -8.78
CA LYS A 267 -18.14 -7.26 -9.47
C LYS A 267 -18.69 -8.62 -9.03
N GLU A 268 -17.85 -9.44 -8.42
CA GLU A 268 -18.16 -10.79 -8.01
C GLU A 268 -19.25 -10.82 -6.94
N LYS A 269 -20.20 -11.74 -7.09
CA LYS A 269 -21.43 -11.78 -6.29
C LYS A 269 -21.15 -11.92 -4.80
N GLN A 270 -20.14 -12.70 -4.42
CA GLN A 270 -19.75 -12.89 -3.04
C GLN A 270 -19.37 -11.57 -2.33
N PHE A 271 -18.88 -10.56 -3.08
CA PHE A 271 -18.43 -9.30 -2.50
C PHE A 271 -19.50 -8.19 -2.49
N GLN A 272 -20.66 -8.38 -3.13
CA GLN A 272 -21.68 -7.32 -3.27
C GLN A 272 -22.09 -6.68 -1.95
N LYS A 273 -22.26 -7.48 -0.89
CA LYS A 273 -22.64 -6.98 0.44
C LYS A 273 -21.54 -6.10 1.06
N VAL A 274 -20.29 -6.57 1.05
CA VAL A 274 -19.15 -5.82 1.64
C VAL A 274 -18.83 -4.57 0.82
N ILE A 275 -18.90 -4.64 -0.51
CA ILE A 275 -18.70 -3.46 -1.37
C ILE A 275 -19.78 -2.40 -1.11
N THR A 276 -21.04 -2.80 -0.92
CA THR A 276 -22.12 -1.86 -0.57
C THR A 276 -21.83 -1.17 0.77
N GLU A 277 -21.34 -1.91 1.77
CA GLU A 277 -20.93 -1.34 3.06
C GLU A 277 -19.79 -0.32 2.91
N TYR A 278 -18.74 -0.68 2.16
CA TYR A 278 -17.61 0.21 1.88
C TYR A 278 -18.05 1.48 1.14
N LEU A 279 -18.91 1.36 0.13
CA LEU A 279 -19.43 2.52 -0.61
C LEU A 279 -20.27 3.44 0.28
N ASN A 280 -21.09 2.89 1.19
CA ASN A 280 -21.86 3.69 2.15
C ASN A 280 -20.95 4.44 3.14
N ALA A 281 -19.88 3.80 3.61
CA ALA A 281 -18.87 4.43 4.44
C ALA A 281 -18.16 5.57 3.69
N GLN A 282 -17.82 5.36 2.42
CA GLN A 282 -17.21 6.38 1.58
C GLN A 282 -18.13 7.59 1.37
N GLU A 283 -19.43 7.37 1.16
CA GLU A 283 -20.40 8.48 1.03
C GLU A 283 -20.55 9.26 2.33
N SER A 284 -20.44 8.59 3.48
CA SER A 284 -20.39 9.23 4.79
C SER A 284 -19.14 10.10 4.95
N ALA A 285 -17.97 9.59 4.56
CA ALA A 285 -16.71 10.34 4.59
C ALA A 285 -16.73 11.56 3.65
N LYS A 286 -17.35 11.43 2.47
CA LYS A 286 -17.60 12.54 1.54
C LYS A 286 -18.48 13.61 2.16
N SER A 287 -19.62 13.20 2.72
CA SER A 287 -20.57 14.11 3.36
C SER A 287 -19.94 14.87 4.53
N ALA A 288 -19.05 14.21 5.28
CA ALA A 288 -18.29 14.80 6.37
C ALA A 288 -17.04 15.57 5.93
N ARG A 289 -16.71 15.60 4.63
CA ARG A 289 -15.52 16.27 4.06
C ARG A 289 -14.21 15.86 4.73
N LEU A 290 -14.03 14.56 4.94
CA LEU A 290 -12.83 14.02 5.59
C LEU A 290 -11.72 13.76 4.57
N ASN A 291 -10.48 14.09 4.93
CA ASN A 291 -9.24 13.76 4.21
C ASN A 291 -9.31 13.95 2.68
N LEU A 292 -9.36 12.90 1.86
CA LEU A 292 -9.47 13.00 0.40
C LEU A 292 -10.64 13.89 -0.06
N TRP A 293 -11.70 13.95 0.75
CA TRP A 293 -12.93 14.69 0.48
C TRP A 293 -12.95 16.09 1.11
N ARG A 294 -11.85 16.54 1.73
CA ARG A 294 -11.76 17.84 2.41
C ARG A 294 -12.09 19.05 1.53
N TYR A 295 -12.01 18.86 0.23
CA TYR A 295 -12.27 19.88 -0.79
C TYR A 295 -13.57 19.68 -1.56
N GLY A 296 -14.37 18.68 -1.17
CA GLY A 296 -15.59 18.30 -1.85
C GLY A 296 -15.38 17.27 -2.97
N ASP A 297 -16.50 16.77 -3.45
CA ASP A 297 -16.66 15.97 -4.66
C ASP A 297 -17.28 16.98 -5.65
N PHE A 298 -16.53 17.49 -6.64
CA PHE A 298 -17.02 18.58 -7.49
C PHE A 298 -18.21 18.09 -8.32
N ARG A 299 -19.42 18.28 -7.79
CA ARG A 299 -20.66 18.08 -8.52
C ARG A 299 -20.83 19.28 -9.44
N ALA A 300 -21.20 19.04 -10.69
CA ALA A 300 -21.61 20.11 -11.59
C ALA A 300 -22.77 20.94 -10.97
N ASP A 301 -23.55 20.30 -10.11
CA ASP A 301 -24.74 20.80 -9.45
C ASP A 301 -24.44 21.83 -8.34
N ASP A 302 -23.21 21.88 -7.80
CA ASP A 302 -22.80 22.89 -6.81
C ASP A 302 -22.57 24.28 -7.44
N ALA A 303 -22.63 24.38 -8.78
CA ALA A 303 -22.55 25.66 -9.50
C ALA A 303 -23.88 26.43 -9.50
N ASP A 304 -25.02 25.75 -9.38
CA ASP A 304 -26.34 26.39 -9.39
C ASP A 304 -26.66 27.11 -8.06
N GLU A 305 -25.99 26.74 -6.97
CA GLU A 305 -26.16 27.38 -5.65
C GLU A 305 -25.49 28.77 -5.57
N PHE A 306 -24.71 29.16 -6.58
CA PHE A 306 -24.04 30.48 -6.67
C PHE A 306 -24.57 31.39 -7.79
N GLY A 307 -25.84 31.23 -8.16
CA GLY A 307 -26.62 32.35 -8.69
C GLY A 307 -26.28 32.83 -10.10
N TYR A 308 -25.96 31.91 -11.03
CA TYR A 308 -26.08 32.21 -12.45
C TYR A 308 -27.25 31.43 -13.05
N SER A 309 -28.44 32.02 -12.97
CA SER A 309 -29.48 31.75 -13.94
C SER A 309 -29.07 32.34 -15.29
N ARG A 310 -29.07 31.50 -16.33
CA ARG A 310 -29.28 31.94 -17.71
C ARG A 310 -30.53 31.30 -18.24
#